data_AF-E7GN56-F1
#
_entry.id   AF-E7GN56-F1
#
_cell.length_a   1.000
_cell.length_b   1.000
_cell.length_c   1.000
_cell.angle_alpha   90.00
_cell.angle_beta   90.00
_cell.angle_gamma   90.00
#
_symmetry.space_group_name_H-M   'P 1'
#
loop_
_entity.id
_entity.type
_entity.pdbx_description
1 polymer ?
#
loop_
_entity_poly.entity_id
_entity_poly.type
_entity_poly.pdbx_seq_one_letter_code
_entity_poly.pdbx_strand_id
1 'polypeptide(L)'
;MVKQIQAAQKAARKAIEATYFGTLTVTELQKVKNEKSKLMEESEVVVLQDQPCRLSFEKLQTAIQSESAATITQSTKLFVSPDVTIKAGSKLTVTQDNVTTDYTRSGVPSTYPTHQEITLELFKEYA
;
A
#
# COMPACT_ATOMS: atom_id res chain seq x y z
N MET A 1 28.02 -10.54 15.90
CA MET A 1 27.54 -10.60 14.50
C MET A 1 26.11 -10.04 14.35
N VAL A 2 25.12 -10.54 15.09
CA VAL A 2 23.71 -10.09 15.01
C VAL A 2 23.52 -8.58 15.21
N LYS A 3 24.17 -7.97 16.21
CA LYS A 3 24.09 -6.52 16.46
C LYS A 3 24.59 -5.66 15.28
N GLN A 4 25.61 -6.12 14.57
CA GLN A 4 26.17 -5.40 13.42
C GLN A 4 25.23 -5.48 12.22
N ILE A 5 24.59 -6.63 12.01
CA ILE A 5 23.56 -6.83 10.97
C ILE A 5 22.35 -5.93 11.24
N GLN A 6 21.89 -5.86 12.49
CA GLN A 6 20.76 -4.98 12.87
C GLN A 6 21.10 -3.50 12.65
N ALA A 7 22.30 -3.07 13.01
CA ALA A 7 22.75 -1.70 12.76
C ALA A 7 22.77 -1.38 11.25
N ALA A 8 23.28 -2.31 10.43
CA ALA A 8 23.28 -2.17 8.97
C ALA A 8 21.84 -2.11 8.39
N GLN A 9 20.94 -2.97 8.87
CA GLN A 9 19.51 -2.93 8.48
C GLN A 9 18.86 -1.60 8.84
N LYS A 10 19.12 -1.06 10.03
CA LYS A 10 18.60 0.25 10.44
C LYS A 10 19.10 1.39 9.53
N ALA A 11 20.38 1.35 9.17
CA ALA A 11 20.95 2.32 8.23
C ALA A 11 20.32 2.20 6.83
N ALA A 12 20.15 0.97 6.33
CA ALA A 12 19.50 0.70 5.05
C ALA A 12 18.03 1.15 5.06
N ARG A 13 17.29 0.88 6.13
CA ARG A 13 15.91 1.36 6.31
C ARG A 13 15.84 2.88 6.22
N LYS A 14 16.70 3.59 6.94
CA LYS A 14 16.75 5.06 6.88
C LYS A 14 17.02 5.57 5.46
N ALA A 15 17.91 4.91 4.71
CA ALA A 15 18.20 5.29 3.33
C ALA A 15 17.00 5.03 2.40
N ILE A 16 16.28 3.92 2.56
CA ILE A 16 15.07 3.60 1.80
C ILE A 16 13.95 4.59 2.13
N GLU A 17 13.67 4.82 3.41
CA GLU A 17 12.63 5.75 3.85
C GLU A 17 12.92 7.20 3.43
N ALA A 18 14.18 7.58 3.24
CA ALA A 18 14.54 8.88 2.65
C ALA A 18 14.10 9.04 1.19
N THR A 19 13.72 7.94 0.51
CA THR A 19 13.14 7.95 -0.84
C THR A 19 11.61 7.99 -0.84
N TYR A 20 10.98 8.06 0.33
CA TYR A 20 9.53 8.13 0.46
C TYR A 20 9.06 9.56 0.21
N PHE A 21 8.72 9.83 -1.05
CA PHE A 21 8.25 11.14 -1.51
C PHE A 21 6.73 11.27 -1.52
N GLY A 22 6.01 10.21 -1.13
CA GLY A 22 4.57 10.17 -1.05
C GLY A 22 4.04 9.97 0.37
N THR A 23 2.74 10.13 0.51
CA THR A 23 1.99 9.90 1.74
C THR A 23 0.84 8.93 1.48
N LEU A 24 0.55 8.09 2.47
CA LEU A 24 -0.49 7.08 2.45
C LEU A 24 -1.47 7.30 3.60
N THR A 25 -2.75 7.31 3.27
CA THR A 25 -3.86 7.20 4.22
C THR A 25 -4.58 5.88 3.99
N VAL A 26 -4.84 5.16 5.08
CA VAL A 26 -5.53 3.86 5.05
C VAL A 26 -6.89 4.02 5.71
N THR A 27 -7.92 3.69 4.94
CA THR A 27 -9.32 3.75 5.37
C THR A 27 -9.93 2.36 5.34
N GLU A 28 -10.58 1.97 6.43
CA GLU A 28 -11.26 0.67 6.56
C GLU A 28 -12.76 0.89 6.77
N LEU A 29 -13.59 0.00 6.21
CA LEU A 29 -14.99 -0.07 6.56
C LEU A 29 -15.12 -0.82 7.89
N GLN A 30 -15.65 -0.15 8.91
CA GLN A 30 -15.83 -0.73 10.24
C GLN A 30 -17.27 -0.59 10.71
N LYS A 31 -17.73 -1.57 11.50
CA LYS A 31 -19.02 -1.51 12.19
C LYS A 31 -18.88 -0.64 13.43
N VAL A 32 -19.48 0.55 13.38
CA VAL A 32 -19.47 1.52 14.47
C VAL A 32 -20.88 1.61 15.03
N LYS A 33 -20.98 1.70 16.37
CA LYS A 33 -22.27 1.86 17.03
C LYS A 33 -22.72 3.32 16.88
N ASN A 34 -23.89 3.53 16.27
CA ASN A 34 -24.50 4.84 16.22
C ASN A 34 -25.07 5.20 17.61
N GLU A 35 -24.59 6.29 18.20
CA GLU A 35 -24.97 6.68 19.56
C GLU A 35 -26.44 7.05 19.72
N LYS A 36 -27.09 7.48 18.62
CA LYS A 36 -28.49 7.91 18.60
C LYS A 36 -29.45 6.75 18.36
N SER A 37 -29.15 5.87 17.39
CA SER A 37 -30.00 4.70 17.08
C SER A 37 -29.66 3.47 17.91
N LYS A 38 -28.47 3.44 18.55
CA LYS A 38 -27.86 2.29 19.23
C LYS A 38 -27.63 1.06 18.34
N LEU A 39 -27.84 1.17 17.02
CA LEU A 39 -27.58 0.15 16.03
C LEU A 39 -26.12 0.18 15.56
N MET A 40 -25.62 -0.93 15.02
CA MET A 40 -24.34 -0.95 14.32
C MET A 40 -24.53 -0.52 12.88
N GLU A 41 -23.75 0.46 12.45
CA GLU A 41 -23.72 1.00 11.10
C GLU A 41 -22.30 0.81 10.53
N GLU A 42 -22.19 0.61 9.22
CA GLU A 42 -20.89 0.54 8.56
C GLU A 42 -20.44 1.96 8.21
N SER A 43 -19.22 2.31 8.63
CA SER A 43 -18.64 3.63 8.40
C SER A 43 -17.18 3.51 7.99
N GLU A 44 -16.74 4.41 7.12
CA GLU A 44 -15.33 4.57 6.79
C GLU A 44 -14.58 5.16 7.98
N VAL A 45 -13.54 4.45 8.43
CA VAL A 45 -12.67 4.86 9.53
C VAL A 45 -11.24 4.93 9.01
N VAL A 46 -10.61 6.10 9.14
CA VAL A 46 -9.17 6.26 8.89
C VAL A 46 -8.41 5.57 10.01
N VAL A 47 -7.67 4.52 9.68
CA VAL A 47 -6.90 3.72 10.65
C VAL A 47 -5.42 4.08 10.67
N LEU A 48 -4.91 4.63 9.56
CA LEU A 48 -3.56 5.17 9.45
C LEU A 48 -3.63 6.43 8.59
N GLN A 49 -2.92 7.47 9.01
CA GLN A 49 -2.92 8.75 8.34
C GLN A 49 -1.48 9.19 8.06
N ASP A 50 -1.26 9.85 6.92
CA ASP A 50 -0.02 10.51 6.52
C ASP A 50 1.24 9.63 6.65
N GLN A 51 1.11 8.32 6.36
CA GLN A 51 2.24 7.40 6.43
C GLN A 51 3.19 7.65 5.25
N PRO A 52 4.50 7.85 5.49
CA PRO A 52 5.45 8.09 4.40
C PRO A 52 5.58 6.82 3.55
N CYS A 53 5.51 6.98 2.22
CA CYS A 53 5.59 5.87 1.29
C CYS A 53 6.23 6.27 -0.04
N ARG A 54 6.45 5.28 -0.91
CA ARG A 54 6.87 5.48 -2.30
C ARG A 54 6.08 4.56 -3.24
N LEU A 55 5.49 5.12 -4.27
CA LEU A 55 4.97 4.37 -5.41
C LEU A 55 6.09 4.09 -6.40
N SER A 56 6.16 2.85 -6.86
CA SER A 56 6.98 2.42 -7.98
C SER A 56 6.07 1.82 -9.04
N PHE A 57 6.34 2.16 -10.29
CA PHE A 57 5.60 1.66 -11.44
C PHE A 57 6.49 0.72 -12.24
N GLU A 58 6.04 -0.51 -12.44
CA GLU A 58 6.73 -1.51 -13.24
C GLU A 58 5.89 -1.80 -14.48
N LYS A 59 6.52 -1.75 -15.66
CA LYS A 59 5.87 -2.10 -16.92
C LYS A 59 6.04 -3.60 -17.14
N LEU A 60 4.93 -4.33 -17.14
CA LEU A 60 4.90 -5.74 -17.50
C LEU A 60 4.45 -5.86 -18.96
N GLN A 61 5.32 -6.43 -19.80
CA GLN A 61 4.94 -6.82 -21.15
C GLN A 61 4.47 -8.27 -21.11
N THR A 62 3.17 -8.50 -21.31
CA THR A 62 2.65 -9.87 -21.37
C THR A 62 2.73 -10.33 -22.83
N ALA A 63 3.65 -11.24 -23.14
CA ALA A 63 3.66 -11.92 -24.43
C ALA A 63 2.52 -12.93 -24.45
N ILE A 64 1.41 -12.60 -25.11
CA ILE A 64 0.34 -13.56 -25.35
C ILE A 64 0.84 -14.52 -26.45
N GLN A 65 0.96 -15.82 -26.15
CA GLN A 65 1.17 -16.86 -27.16
C GLN A 65 -0.13 -17.11 -27.94
N SER A 66 -0.60 -16.10 -28.67
CA SER A 66 -1.59 -16.22 -29.74
C SER A 66 -1.52 -14.96 -30.60
N GLU A 67 -1.93 -15.04 -31.87
CA GLU A 67 -1.74 -14.06 -32.95
C GLU A 67 -2.35 -12.64 -32.72
N SER A 68 -2.77 -12.31 -31.51
CA SER A 68 -3.36 -11.04 -31.11
C SER A 68 -2.39 -10.19 -30.27
N ALA A 69 -2.40 -8.87 -30.50
CA ALA A 69 -1.52 -7.87 -29.92
C ALA A 69 -1.15 -8.07 -28.44
N ALA A 70 0.13 -7.86 -28.11
CA ALA A 70 0.63 -7.93 -26.74
C ALA A 70 -0.04 -6.86 -25.85
N THR A 71 -0.63 -7.27 -24.73
CA THR A 71 -1.14 -6.35 -23.71
C THR A 71 0.01 -5.90 -22.81
N ILE A 72 0.28 -4.59 -22.80
CA ILE A 72 1.16 -3.96 -21.83
C ILE A 72 0.34 -3.68 -20.57
N THR A 73 0.70 -4.32 -19.46
CA THR A 73 0.06 -4.10 -18.16
C THR A 73 1.04 -3.35 -17.25
N GLN A 74 0.61 -2.27 -16.63
CA GLN A 74 1.42 -1.54 -15.64
C GLN A 74 1.05 -2.05 -14.24
N SER A 75 2.03 -2.55 -13.49
CA SER A 75 1.84 -2.88 -12.07
C SER A 75 2.30 -1.70 -11.21
N THR A 76 1.54 -1.43 -10.16
CA THR A 76 1.87 -0.40 -9.16
C THR A 76 2.28 -1.11 -7.88
N LYS A 77 3.45 -0.78 -7.34
CA LYS A 77 3.94 -1.28 -6.05
C LYS A 77 4.11 -0.14 -5.07
N LEU A 78 3.57 -0.32 -3.88
CA LEU A 78 3.72 0.56 -2.74
C LEU A 78 4.84 0.07 -1.84
N PHE A 79 5.79 0.96 -1.55
CA PHE A 79 6.84 0.77 -0.57
C PHE A 79 6.49 1.59 0.66
N VAL A 80 6.46 0.95 1.83
CA VAL A 80 6.14 1.60 3.10
C VAL A 80 6.93 0.94 4.24
N SER A 81 6.97 1.57 5.40
CA SER A 81 7.57 1.01 6.62
C SER A 81 7.12 -0.44 6.87
N PRO A 82 8.01 -1.35 7.30
CA PRO A 82 7.62 -2.73 7.61
C PRO A 82 6.76 -2.83 8.88
N ASP A 83 6.64 -1.76 9.66
CA ASP A 83 5.84 -1.71 10.90
C ASP A 83 4.36 -1.37 10.62
N VAL A 84 4.04 -0.94 9.39
CA VAL A 84 2.68 -0.60 8.97
C VAL A 84 1.88 -1.87 8.70
N THR A 85 0.67 -1.98 9.27
CA THR A 85 -0.23 -3.11 9.01
C THR A 85 -1.45 -2.63 8.24
N ILE A 86 -1.73 -3.26 7.10
CA ILE A 86 -2.83 -2.91 6.20
C ILE A 86 -3.68 -4.16 5.97
N LYS A 87 -4.98 -4.07 6.29
CA LYS A 87 -5.91 -5.20 6.08
C LYS A 87 -6.25 -5.38 4.61
N ALA A 88 -6.76 -6.57 4.26
CA ALA A 88 -7.29 -6.78 2.91
C ALA A 88 -8.58 -5.97 2.77
N GLY A 89 -8.84 -5.41 1.59
CA GLY A 89 -10.04 -4.61 1.33
C GLY A 89 -10.00 -3.18 1.89
N SER A 90 -8.92 -2.76 2.54
CA SER A 90 -8.72 -1.37 2.93
C SER A 90 -8.59 -0.48 1.68
N LYS A 91 -9.19 0.71 1.73
CA LYS A 91 -8.95 1.79 0.77
C LYS A 91 -7.63 2.48 1.11
N LEU A 92 -6.74 2.58 0.12
CA LEU A 92 -5.41 3.15 0.23
C LEU A 92 -5.34 4.42 -0.61
N THR A 93 -5.48 5.57 0.02
CA THR A 93 -5.34 6.86 -0.64
C THR A 93 -3.88 7.27 -0.61
N VAL A 94 -3.23 7.27 -1.77
CA VAL A 94 -1.80 7.62 -1.88
C VAL A 94 -1.65 8.91 -2.65
N THR A 95 -0.90 9.85 -2.07
CA THR A 95 -0.49 11.10 -2.72
C THR A 95 1.02 11.10 -2.95
N GLN A 96 1.46 11.20 -4.21
CA GLN A 96 2.87 11.35 -4.57
C GLN A 96 3.00 12.29 -5.77
N ASP A 97 3.99 13.18 -5.76
CA ASP A 97 4.27 14.10 -6.88
C ASP A 97 3.04 14.93 -7.32
N ASN A 98 2.22 15.36 -6.35
CA ASN A 98 0.94 16.07 -6.53
C ASN A 98 -0.18 15.24 -7.21
N VAL A 99 0.01 13.94 -7.38
CA VAL A 99 -1.04 13.02 -7.86
C VAL A 99 -1.59 12.24 -6.67
N THR A 100 -2.92 12.25 -6.51
CA THR A 100 -3.62 11.45 -5.50
C THR A 100 -4.45 10.37 -6.18
N THR A 101 -4.35 9.13 -5.73
CA THR A 101 -5.09 8.00 -6.29
C THR A 101 -5.46 7.01 -5.19
N ASP A 102 -6.66 6.46 -5.31
CA ASP A 102 -7.16 5.42 -4.41
C ASP A 102 -6.85 4.03 -4.97
N TYR A 103 -6.27 3.19 -4.10
CA TYR A 103 -5.88 1.83 -4.39
C TYR A 103 -6.48 0.84 -3.38
N THR A 104 -6.38 -0.44 -3.69
CA THR A 104 -6.52 -1.55 -2.75
C THR A 104 -5.28 -2.44 -2.84
N ARG A 105 -4.95 -3.16 -1.76
CA ARG A 105 -3.86 -4.13 -1.82
C ARG A 105 -4.27 -5.36 -2.62
N SER A 106 -3.40 -5.80 -3.50
CA SER A 106 -3.51 -7.06 -4.24
C SER A 106 -2.56 -8.09 -3.62
N GLY A 107 -3.12 -9.20 -3.12
CA GLY A 107 -2.36 -10.27 -2.49
C GLY A 107 -1.75 -9.92 -1.12
N VAL A 108 -0.73 -10.69 -0.72
CA VAL A 108 -0.05 -10.57 0.57
C VAL A 108 1.19 -9.69 0.43
N PRO A 109 1.43 -8.71 1.32
CA PRO A 109 2.64 -7.91 1.34
C PRO A 109 3.93 -8.74 1.45
N SER A 110 4.95 -8.36 0.69
CA SER A 110 6.31 -8.85 0.87
C SER A 110 7.00 -8.02 1.94
N THR A 111 7.24 -8.61 3.12
CA THR A 111 7.81 -7.87 4.26
C THR A 111 9.31 -8.17 4.43
N TYR A 112 10.12 -7.11 4.50
CA TYR A 112 11.55 -7.16 4.76
C TYR A 112 11.88 -6.41 6.06
N PRO A 113 13.06 -6.62 6.67
CA PRO A 113 13.47 -5.88 7.86
C PRO A 113 13.54 -4.35 7.68
N THR A 114 13.58 -3.86 6.44
CA THR A 114 13.79 -2.44 6.11
C THR A 114 12.57 -1.76 5.52
N HIS A 115 11.65 -2.50 4.89
CA HIS A 115 10.47 -2.01 4.22
C HIS A 115 9.51 -3.18 3.95
N GLN A 116 8.27 -2.87 3.59
CA GLN A 116 7.38 -3.82 2.95
C GLN A 116 7.01 -3.33 1.55
N GLU A 117 6.74 -4.29 0.66
CA GLU A 117 6.24 -4.04 -0.68
C GLU A 117 4.82 -4.60 -0.82
N ILE A 118 3.92 -3.79 -1.36
CA ILE A 118 2.52 -4.14 -1.55
C ILE A 118 2.16 -3.89 -3.01
N THR A 119 1.75 -4.94 -3.72
CA THR A 119 1.17 -4.79 -5.05
C THR A 119 -0.20 -4.13 -4.93
N LEU A 120 -0.46 -3.13 -5.76
CA LEU A 120 -1.70 -2.35 -5.72
C LEU A 120 -2.54 -2.56 -6.98
N GLU A 121 -3.85 -2.51 -6.78
CA GLU A 121 -4.86 -2.37 -7.82
C GLU A 121 -5.65 -1.08 -7.59
N LEU A 122 -6.22 -0.49 -8.65
CA LEU A 122 -7.09 0.68 -8.50
C LEU A 122 -8.29 0.32 -7.63
N PHE A 123 -8.59 1.18 -6.66
CA PHE A 123 -9.78 1.01 -5.82
C PHE A 123 -11.04 1.18 -6.67
N LYS A 124 -11.95 0.21 -6.61
CA LYS A 124 -13.25 0.27 -7.30
C LYS A 124 -14.37 0.45 -6.31
N GLU A 125 -14.44 -0.43 -5.32
CA GLU A 125 -15.44 -0.47 -4.27
C GLU A 125 -14.89 -1.23 -3.06
N TYR A 126 -15.58 -1.13 -1.92
CA TYR A 126 -15.32 -1.99 -0.77
C TYR A 126 -15.79 -3.41 -1.07
N ALA A 127 -14.99 -4.40 -0.66
CA ALA A 127 -15.29 -5.82 -0.84
C ALA A 127 -16.32 -6.34 0.18
#